data_AF-A0A836RQE1-F1
#
_entry.id   AF-A0A836RQE1-F1
#
_cell.length_a   1.000
_cell.length_b   1.000
_cell.length_c   1.000
_cell.angle_alpha   90.00
_cell.angle_beta   90.00
_cell.angle_gamma   90.00
#
_symmetry.space_group_name_H-M   'P 1'
#
loop_
_entity.id
_entity.type
_entity.pdbx_description
1 polymer ?
#
loop_
_entity_poly.entity_id
_entity_poly.type
_entity_poly.pdbx_seq_one_letter_code
_entity_poly.pdbx_strand_id
1 'polypeptide(L)'
;MIIIIFTATITVEIDTSTLNEKLTIGDPFLFTVTITHPESLRALGPFFDSLPEIMILDQDHKIEFEKGIRKDIYQFKAAPFRVGTLMIPPIRSVVGIETLKTGPIWLRIRALAKGMKDIDEIYEPFPFPNYLPYIIAGIIITVGILAYLGRRFLLSV
;
A
#
# COMPACT_ATOMS: atom_id res chain seq x y z
N MET A 1 -3.11 -36.37 -42.35
CA MET A 1 -3.23 -34.95 -41.94
C MET A 1 -2.93 -34.89 -40.45
N ILE A 2 -1.72 -34.47 -40.07
CA ILE A 2 -1.33 -34.37 -38.67
C ILE A 2 -1.86 -33.02 -38.17
N ILE A 3 -2.93 -33.05 -37.39
CA ILE A 3 -3.42 -31.87 -36.66
C ILE A 3 -2.52 -31.77 -35.44
N ILE A 4 -1.50 -30.91 -35.50
CA ILE A 4 -0.71 -30.59 -34.32
C ILE A 4 -1.55 -29.62 -33.47
N ILE A 5 -2.19 -30.17 -32.44
CA ILE A 5 -2.93 -29.38 -31.46
C ILE A 5 -1.89 -28.74 -30.54
N PHE A 6 -1.50 -27.50 -30.84
CA PHE A 6 -0.72 -26.69 -29.89
C PHE A 6 -1.69 -26.03 -28.91
N THR A 7 -1.60 -26.43 -27.64
CA THR A 7 -2.38 -25.83 -26.55
C THR A 7 -1.72 -24.52 -26.15
N ALA A 8 -2.41 -23.39 -26.30
CA ALA A 8 -1.95 -22.14 -25.73
C ALA A 8 -2.05 -22.20 -24.20
N THR A 9 -1.07 -21.64 -23.49
CA THR A 9 -1.01 -21.67 -22.02
C THR A 9 -0.78 -20.29 -21.44
N ILE A 10 -1.31 -20.08 -20.24
CA ILE A 10 -1.07 -18.88 -19.44
C ILE A 10 -0.55 -19.32 -18.08
N THR A 11 0.59 -18.76 -17.68
CA THR A 11 1.19 -19.01 -16.37
C THR A 11 1.41 -17.69 -15.65
N VAL A 12 1.35 -17.75 -14.32
CA VAL A 12 1.67 -16.61 -13.46
C VAL A 12 2.70 -17.08 -12.45
N GLU A 13 3.78 -16.34 -12.36
CA GLU A 13 4.86 -16.60 -11.44
C GLU A 13 5.05 -15.34 -10.59
N ILE A 14 5.09 -15.50 -9.27
CA ILE A 14 5.41 -14.39 -8.36
C ILE A 14 6.87 -14.56 -7.97
N ASP A 15 7.62 -13.46 -8.04
CA ASP A 15 9.02 -13.47 -7.64
C ASP A 15 9.13 -13.69 -6.13
N THR A 16 9.44 -14.93 -5.76
CA THR A 16 9.55 -15.35 -4.36
C THR A 16 10.72 -14.72 -3.62
N SER A 17 11.70 -14.13 -4.33
CA SER A 17 12.77 -13.37 -3.70
C SER A 17 12.22 -12.12 -2.98
N THR A 18 11.23 -11.45 -3.59
CA THR A 18 10.51 -10.32 -2.99
C THR A 18 9.49 -10.71 -1.92
N LEU A 19 9.00 -11.97 -1.93
CA LEU A 19 8.05 -12.49 -0.93
C LEU A 19 8.73 -13.09 0.31
N ASN A 20 10.00 -13.46 0.23
CA ASN A 20 10.74 -14.04 1.36
C ASN A 20 10.96 -13.02 2.49
N GLU A 21 10.99 -11.74 2.13
CA GLU A 21 10.81 -10.66 3.10
C GLU A 21 9.31 -10.46 3.31
N LYS A 22 8.88 -10.46 4.57
CA LYS A 22 7.46 -10.36 4.96
C LYS A 22 6.82 -9.15 4.26
N LEU A 23 6.05 -9.38 3.19
CA LEU A 23 5.41 -8.33 2.41
C LEU A 23 4.51 -7.47 3.31
N THR A 24 4.78 -6.17 3.38
CA THR A 24 3.97 -5.20 4.13
C THR A 24 3.25 -4.23 3.21
N ILE A 25 2.40 -3.37 3.78
CA ILE A 25 1.66 -2.37 3.00
C ILE A 25 2.66 -1.45 2.29
N GLY A 26 2.47 -1.26 0.98
CA GLY A 26 3.32 -0.41 0.15
C GLY A 26 4.61 -1.06 -0.35
N ASP A 27 4.97 -2.25 0.14
CA ASP A 27 6.15 -2.96 -0.36
C ASP A 27 5.91 -3.44 -1.80
N PRO A 28 6.79 -3.07 -2.74
CA PRO A 28 6.67 -3.52 -4.11
C PRO A 28 7.04 -5.00 -4.23
N PHE A 29 6.20 -5.77 -4.90
CA PHE A 29 6.51 -7.14 -5.35
C PHE A 29 6.39 -7.24 -6.86
N LEU A 30 7.10 -8.22 -7.42
CA LEU A 30 7.09 -8.50 -8.85
C LEU A 30 6.30 -9.78 -9.12
N PHE A 31 5.43 -9.74 -10.13
CA PHE A 31 4.84 -10.94 -10.68
C PHE A 31 4.85 -10.89 -12.21
N THR A 32 5.05 -12.05 -12.81
CA THR A 32 5.20 -12.22 -14.24
C THR A 32 4.05 -13.06 -14.76
N VAL A 33 3.40 -12.60 -15.82
CA VAL A 33 2.39 -13.35 -16.57
C VAL A 33 3.00 -13.73 -17.90
N THR A 34 3.08 -15.03 -18.16
CA THR A 34 3.62 -15.54 -19.42
C THR A 34 2.49 -16.20 -20.20
N ILE A 35 2.25 -15.71 -21.42
CA ILE A 35 1.29 -16.28 -22.36
C ILE A 35 2.10 -16.97 -23.46
N THR A 36 2.00 -18.29 -23.52
CA THR A 36 2.70 -19.10 -24.53
C THR A 36 1.71 -19.56 -25.58
N HIS A 37 1.95 -19.24 -26.84
CA HIS A 37 1.03 -19.58 -27.93
C HIS A 37 1.77 -19.77 -29.27
N PRO A 38 1.15 -20.42 -30.27
CA PRO A 38 1.70 -20.46 -31.63
C PRO A 38 1.89 -19.06 -32.20
N GLU A 39 2.98 -18.85 -32.94
CA GLU A 39 3.29 -17.57 -33.59
C GLU A 39 2.20 -17.12 -34.58
N SER A 40 1.48 -18.07 -35.18
CA SER A 40 0.38 -17.79 -36.12
C SER A 40 -0.85 -17.16 -35.45
N LEU A 41 -0.98 -17.26 -34.12
CA LEU A 41 -2.10 -16.72 -33.36
C LEU A 41 -1.69 -15.42 -32.67
N ARG A 42 -2.62 -14.47 -32.59
CA ARG A 42 -2.43 -13.24 -31.80
C ARG A 42 -2.98 -13.44 -30.40
N ALA A 43 -2.22 -12.99 -29.40
CA ALA A 43 -2.69 -12.85 -28.02
C ALA A 43 -3.14 -11.41 -27.74
N LEU A 44 -4.17 -11.26 -26.91
CA LEU A 44 -4.68 -10.02 -26.36
C LEU A 44 -4.72 -10.15 -24.84
N GLY A 45 -4.29 -9.11 -24.13
CA GLY A 45 -4.22 -9.09 -22.67
C GLY A 45 -2.78 -8.91 -22.19
N PRO A 46 -2.49 -9.20 -20.91
CA PRO A 46 -3.39 -9.76 -19.89
C PRO A 46 -4.42 -8.75 -19.37
N PHE A 47 -5.61 -9.24 -19.05
CA PHE A 47 -6.70 -8.47 -18.47
C PHE A 47 -6.95 -8.88 -17.01
N PHE A 48 -7.19 -7.89 -16.17
CA PHE A 48 -7.55 -8.05 -14.76
C PHE A 48 -9.01 -7.62 -14.57
N ASP A 49 -9.83 -8.44 -13.91
CA ASP A 49 -11.23 -8.09 -13.64
C ASP A 49 -11.31 -6.88 -12.69
N SER A 50 -10.61 -6.95 -11.54
CA SER A 50 -10.45 -5.83 -10.60
C SER A 50 -9.33 -6.11 -9.59
N LEU A 51 -8.47 -5.13 -9.30
CA LEU A 51 -7.42 -5.23 -8.28
C LEU A 51 -7.66 -4.20 -7.16
N PRO A 52 -8.72 -4.34 -6.34
CA PRO A 52 -9.10 -3.30 -5.39
C PRO A 52 -8.07 -3.06 -4.28
N GLU A 53 -7.25 -4.07 -3.97
CA GLU A 53 -6.31 -4.03 -2.84
C GLU A 53 -4.83 -3.98 -3.29
N ILE A 54 -4.58 -3.90 -4.60
CA ILE A 54 -3.25 -3.84 -5.21
C ILE A 54 -3.18 -2.68 -6.21
N MET A 55 -2.14 -1.85 -6.13
CA MET A 55 -1.75 -0.97 -7.23
C MET A 55 -0.81 -1.71 -8.18
N ILE A 56 -1.01 -1.56 -9.48
CA ILE A 56 0.07 -1.77 -10.45
C ILE A 56 0.87 -0.47 -10.52
N LEU A 57 2.14 -0.54 -10.17
CA LEU A 57 3.09 0.58 -10.17
C LEU A 57 3.78 0.70 -11.53
N ASP A 58 4.10 -0.43 -12.15
CA ASP A 58 4.81 -0.48 -13.42
C ASP A 58 4.45 -1.76 -14.18
N GLN A 59 4.58 -1.71 -15.50
CA GLN A 59 4.35 -2.83 -16.40
C GLN A 59 5.39 -2.81 -17.52
N ASP A 60 6.18 -3.88 -17.60
CA ASP A 60 7.05 -4.16 -18.73
C ASP A 60 6.48 -5.31 -19.57
N HIS A 61 6.77 -5.28 -20.87
CA HIS A 61 6.31 -6.31 -21.81
C HIS A 61 7.43 -6.69 -22.76
N LYS A 62 7.77 -7.98 -22.74
CA LYS A 62 8.77 -8.59 -23.61
C LYS A 62 8.15 -9.71 -24.40
N ILE A 63 8.52 -9.82 -25.67
CA ILE A 63 8.10 -10.89 -26.56
C ILE A 63 9.33 -11.74 -26.90
N GLU A 64 9.22 -13.04 -26.72
CA GLU A 64 10.25 -14.01 -27.10
C GLU A 64 9.69 -15.01 -28.12
N PHE A 65 10.52 -15.36 -29.10
CA PHE A 65 10.18 -16.32 -30.15
C PHE A 65 11.12 -17.51 -30.07
N GLU A 66 10.57 -18.70 -30.01
CA GLU A 66 11.34 -19.93 -29.92
C GLU A 66 10.65 -21.05 -30.71
N LYS A 67 11.28 -21.50 -31.80
CA LYS A 67 10.85 -22.67 -32.60
C LYS A 67 9.36 -22.65 -33.01
N GLY A 68 8.85 -21.50 -33.45
CA GLY A 68 7.45 -21.31 -33.89
C GLY A 68 6.44 -21.08 -32.74
N ILE A 69 6.95 -20.96 -31.51
CA ILE A 69 6.19 -20.58 -30.32
C ILE A 69 6.54 -19.14 -29.98
N ARG A 70 5.51 -18.34 -29.73
CA ARG A 70 5.61 -16.98 -29.22
C ARG A 70 5.28 -16.98 -27.73
N LYS A 71 6.12 -16.32 -26.94
CA LYS A 71 5.96 -16.11 -25.50
C LYS A 71 5.81 -14.61 -25.27
N ASP A 72 4.63 -14.16 -24.89
CA ASP A 72 4.40 -12.80 -24.44
C ASP A 72 4.55 -12.77 -22.91
N ILE A 73 5.59 -12.09 -22.43
CA ILE A 73 6.00 -12.02 -21.02
C ILE A 73 5.68 -10.63 -20.50
N TYR A 74 4.74 -10.54 -19.57
CA TYR A 74 4.33 -9.30 -18.93
C TYR A 74 4.83 -9.28 -17.50
N GLN A 75 5.72 -8.36 -17.18
CA GLN A 75 6.24 -8.19 -15.83
C GLN A 75 5.53 -7.02 -15.16
N PHE A 76 4.86 -7.30 -14.05
CA PHE A 76 4.12 -6.32 -13.27
C PHE A 76 4.87 -6.04 -11.97
N LYS A 77 5.06 -4.75 -11.68
CA LYS A 77 5.43 -4.28 -10.36
C LYS A 77 4.19 -3.80 -9.66
N ALA A 78 3.92 -4.33 -8.48
CA ALA A 78 2.69 -4.06 -7.74
C ALA A 78 2.94 -3.84 -6.26
N ALA A 79 2.05 -3.11 -5.59
CA ALA A 79 2.12 -2.88 -4.15
C ALA A 79 0.74 -3.07 -3.49
N PRO A 80 0.67 -3.76 -2.34
CA PRO A 80 -0.58 -3.98 -1.60
C PRO A 80 -0.93 -2.77 -0.73
N PHE A 81 -2.23 -2.50 -0.58
CA PHE A 81 -2.74 -1.41 0.29
C PHE A 81 -3.42 -1.87 1.57
N ARG A 82 -3.65 -3.17 1.71
CA ARG A 82 -4.40 -3.73 2.84
C ARG A 82 -3.61 -4.83 3.53
N VAL A 83 -3.65 -4.85 4.86
CA VAL A 83 -3.15 -5.98 5.66
C VAL A 83 -4.09 -7.18 5.54
N GLY A 84 -3.53 -8.39 5.51
CA GLY A 84 -4.29 -9.63 5.59
C GLY A 84 -4.01 -10.56 4.41
N THR A 85 -4.92 -11.51 4.22
CA THR A 85 -4.87 -12.40 3.07
C THR A 85 -5.50 -11.68 1.88
N LEU A 86 -4.69 -11.41 0.86
CA LEU A 86 -5.07 -10.72 -0.35
C LEU A 86 -5.18 -11.74 -1.50
N MET A 87 -6.21 -11.60 -2.32
CA MET A 87 -6.42 -12.44 -3.49
C MET A 87 -6.16 -11.66 -4.77
N ILE A 88 -5.19 -12.10 -5.57
CA ILE A 88 -5.07 -11.69 -6.97
C ILE A 88 -6.13 -12.49 -7.76
N PRO A 89 -7.09 -11.81 -8.41
CA PRO A 89 -8.09 -12.50 -9.20
C PRO A 89 -7.43 -13.22 -10.39
N PRO A 90 -8.12 -14.22 -10.96
CA PRO A 90 -7.69 -14.83 -12.21
C PRO A 90 -7.38 -13.81 -13.31
N ILE A 91 -6.22 -13.96 -13.93
CA ILE A 91 -5.78 -13.15 -15.05
C ILE A 91 -6.27 -13.82 -16.33
N ARG A 92 -6.81 -13.03 -17.26
CA ARG A 92 -7.38 -13.52 -18.52
C ARG A 92 -6.56 -13.05 -19.71
N SER A 93 -6.48 -13.89 -20.73
CA SER A 93 -5.90 -13.54 -22.03
C SER A 93 -6.72 -14.20 -23.13
N VAL A 94 -6.81 -13.56 -24.30
CA VAL A 94 -7.49 -14.13 -25.46
C VAL A 94 -6.44 -14.46 -26.51
N VAL A 95 -6.36 -15.72 -26.93
CA VAL A 95 -5.43 -16.20 -27.96
C VAL A 95 -6.24 -16.75 -29.11
N GLY A 96 -6.27 -16.03 -30.25
CA GLY A 96 -7.15 -16.36 -31.36
C GLY A 96 -8.63 -16.30 -30.95
N ILE A 97 -9.28 -17.47 -30.83
CA ILE A 97 -10.67 -17.61 -30.38
C ILE A 97 -10.80 -18.17 -28.96
N GLU A 98 -9.69 -18.59 -28.35
CA GLU A 98 -9.67 -19.21 -27.03
C GLU A 98 -9.44 -18.14 -25.96
N THR A 99 -10.11 -18.28 -24.82
CA THR A 99 -9.86 -17.46 -23.63
C THR A 99 -9.11 -18.30 -22.60
N LEU A 100 -7.88 -17.89 -22.30
CA LEU A 100 -7.05 -18.46 -21.26
C LEU A 100 -7.31 -17.75 -19.94
N LYS A 101 -7.27 -18.50 -18.84
CA LYS A 101 -7.49 -17.98 -17.49
C LYS A 101 -6.55 -18.65 -16.51
N THR A 102 -5.96 -17.87 -15.61
CA THR A 102 -5.09 -18.38 -14.54
C THR A 102 -5.92 -18.75 -13.31
N GLY A 103 -5.31 -19.49 -12.38
CA GLY A 103 -5.87 -19.62 -11.03
C GLY A 103 -5.82 -18.27 -10.28
N PRO A 104 -6.67 -18.08 -9.25
CA PRO A 104 -6.48 -17.01 -8.30
C PRO A 104 -5.20 -17.26 -7.49
N ILE A 105 -4.52 -16.20 -7.07
CA ILE A 105 -3.30 -16.31 -6.26
C ILE A 105 -3.51 -15.64 -4.92
N TRP A 106 -3.13 -16.33 -3.85
CA TRP A 106 -3.29 -15.84 -2.49
C TRP A 106 -1.96 -15.35 -1.94
N LEU A 107 -1.95 -14.10 -1.49
CA LEU A 107 -0.83 -13.42 -0.86
C LEU A 107 -1.17 -13.11 0.59
N ARG A 108 -0.17 -13.13 1.49
CA ARG A 108 -0.36 -12.79 2.89
C ARG A 108 0.46 -11.56 3.25
N ILE A 109 -0.24 -10.43 3.44
CA ILE A 109 0.33 -9.13 3.80
C ILE A 109 0.34 -9.00 5.32
N ARG A 110 1.48 -8.59 5.90
CA ARG A 110 1.61 -8.36 7.35
C ARG A 110 1.50 -6.87 7.69
N ALA A 111 1.03 -6.59 8.91
CA ALA A 111 0.85 -5.22 9.40
C ALA A 111 2.16 -4.50 9.71
N LEU A 112 3.18 -5.23 10.16
CA LEU A 112 4.41 -4.66 10.70
C LEU A 112 5.60 -4.97 9.81
N ALA A 113 6.28 -3.91 9.38
CA ALA A 113 7.60 -4.01 8.76
C ALA A 113 8.58 -4.64 9.76
N LYS A 114 9.55 -5.40 9.24
CA LYS A 114 10.55 -6.10 10.06
C LYS A 114 11.29 -5.07 10.94
N GLY A 115 11.01 -5.09 12.25
CA GLY A 115 11.70 -4.24 13.25
C GLY A 115 10.90 -3.06 13.80
N MET A 116 9.67 -2.81 13.33
CA MET A 116 8.77 -1.86 13.98
C MET A 116 8.19 -2.47 15.26
N LYS A 117 8.48 -1.85 16.40
CA LYS A 117 7.77 -2.08 17.65
C LYS A 117 6.47 -1.28 17.64
N ASP A 118 5.40 -1.84 18.20
CA ASP A 118 4.18 -1.08 18.47
C ASP A 118 4.54 0.16 19.28
N ILE A 119 4.07 1.32 18.83
CA ILE A 119 4.22 2.57 19.58
C ILE A 119 3.06 2.62 20.57
N ASP A 120 3.12 1.79 21.61
CA ASP A 120 2.15 1.81 22.72
C ASP A 120 2.43 2.94 23.74
N GLU A 121 3.22 3.95 23.38
CA GLU A 121 3.43 5.13 24.23
C GLU A 121 2.41 6.21 23.87
N ILE A 122 1.19 6.05 24.38
CA ILE A 122 0.31 7.20 24.62
C ILE A 122 0.97 7.97 25.77
N TYR A 123 1.74 9.01 25.43
CA TYR A 123 2.29 9.91 26.45
C TYR A 123 1.16 10.45 27.30
N GLU A 124 1.24 10.24 28.63
CA GLU A 124 0.35 10.93 29.55
C GLU A 124 0.42 12.43 29.28
N PRO A 125 -0.71 13.15 29.20
CA PRO A 125 -0.70 14.57 28.95
C PRO A 125 0.14 15.24 30.03
N PHE A 126 1.21 15.91 29.60
CA PHE A 126 2.11 16.63 30.48
C PHE A 126 1.28 17.54 31.41
N PRO A 127 1.44 17.47 32.74
CA PRO A 127 0.68 18.31 33.65
C PRO A 127 1.11 19.76 33.43
N PHE A 128 0.34 20.52 32.65
CA PHE A 128 0.57 21.94 32.48
C PHE A 128 0.26 22.64 33.81
N PRO A 129 1.26 23.23 34.49
CA PRO A 129 1.01 23.94 35.73
C PRO A 129 0.12 25.16 35.46
N ASN A 130 -1.07 25.18 36.06
CA ASN A 130 -2.02 26.28 35.89
C ASN A 130 -1.65 27.45 36.81
N TYR A 131 -0.98 28.46 36.26
CA TYR A 131 -0.58 29.66 37.00
C TYR A 131 -1.67 30.74 37.13
N LEU A 132 -2.85 30.58 36.50
CA LEU A 132 -3.93 31.57 36.52
C LEU A 132 -4.36 32.01 37.93
N PRO A 133 -4.51 31.12 38.93
CA PRO A 133 -4.91 31.54 40.28
C PRO A 133 -3.91 32.50 40.93
N TYR A 134 -2.61 32.28 40.69
CA TYR A 134 -1.55 33.14 41.23
C TYR A 134 -1.54 34.51 40.53
N ILE A 135 -1.78 34.53 39.22
CA ILE A 135 -1.90 35.78 38.45
C ILE A 135 -3.10 36.61 38.96
N ILE A 136 -4.25 35.97 39.15
CA ILE A 136 -5.46 36.62 39.67
C ILE A 136 -5.22 37.18 41.08
N ALA A 137 -4.59 36.40 41.96
CA ALA A 137 -4.24 36.84 43.31
C ALA A 137 -3.30 38.06 43.28
N GLY A 138 -2.29 38.05 42.41
CA GLY A 138 -1.38 39.18 42.22
C GLY A 138 -2.11 40.45 41.81
N ILE A 139 -3.02 40.36 40.83
CA ILE A 139 -3.81 41.51 40.37
C ILE A 139 -4.66 42.10 41.50
N ILE A 140 -5.36 41.26 42.27
CA ILE A 140 -6.21 41.71 43.39
C ILE A 140 -5.38 42.47 44.43
N ILE A 141 -4.21 41.93 44.78
CA ILE A 141 -3.30 42.57 45.75
C ILE A 141 -2.81 43.92 45.21
N THR A 142 -2.37 43.98 43.95
CA THR A 142 -1.89 45.22 43.34
C THR A 142 -2.98 46.29 43.29
N VAL A 143 -4.20 45.93 42.88
CA VAL A 143 -5.34 46.86 42.85
C VAL A 143 -5.70 47.33 44.26
N GLY A 144 -5.68 46.43 45.26
CA GLY A 144 -5.93 46.79 46.66
C GLY A 144 -4.91 47.78 47.20
N ILE A 145 -3.61 47.59 46.91
CA ILE A 145 -2.54 48.50 47.31
C ILE A 145 -2.71 49.87 46.62
N LEU A 146 -2.97 49.89 45.32
CA LEU A 146 -3.18 51.13 44.57
C LEU A 146 -4.41 51.90 45.06
N ALA A 147 -5.51 51.21 45.36
CA ALA A 147 -6.72 51.82 45.91
C ALA A 147 -6.49 52.38 47.32
N TYR A 148 -5.77 51.65 48.17
CA TYR A 148 -5.40 52.11 49.51
C TYR A 148 -4.50 53.35 49.46
N LEU A 149 -3.44 53.32 48.65
CA LEU A 149 -2.53 54.44 48.46
C LEU A 149 -3.27 55.65 47.85
N GLY A 150 -4.08 55.44 46.81
CA GLY A 150 -4.86 56.50 46.17
C GLY A 150 -5.83 57.17 47.16
N ARG A 151 -6.55 56.39 47.97
CA ARG A 151 -7.43 56.92 49.02
C ARG A 151 -6.64 57.70 50.07
N ARG A 152 -5.47 57.20 50.49
CA ARG A 152 -4.61 57.89 51.47
C ARG A 152 -4.10 59.22 50.94
N PHE A 153 -3.65 59.27 49.68
CA PHE A 153 -3.19 60.50 49.03
C PHE A 153 -4.33 61.51 48.85
N LEU A 154 -5.52 61.07 48.44
CA LEU A 154 -6.70 61.93 48.29
C LEU A 154 -7.23 62.50 49.61
N LEU A 155 -7.02 61.81 50.74
CA LEU A 155 -7.44 62.29 52.07
C LEU A 155 -6.34 63.11 52.79
N SER A 156 -5.13 63.16 52.25
CA SER A 156 -4.00 63.91 52.80
C SER A 156 -3.73 65.26 52.12
N VAL A 157 -4.52 65.58 51.09
CA VAL A 157 -4.58 66.88 50.40
C VAL A 157 -5.84 67.60 50.88
#